data_AF-K3ZG97-F1
#
_entry.id   AF-K3ZG97-F1
#
_cell.length_a   1.000
_cell.length_b   1.000
_cell.length_c   1.000
_cell.angle_alpha   90.00
_cell.angle_beta   90.00
_cell.angle_gamma   90.00
#
_symmetry.space_group_name_H-M   'P 1'
#
loop_
_entity.id
_entity.type
_entity.pdbx_description
1 polymer ?
#
loop_
_entity_poly.entity_id
_entity_poly.type
_entity_poly.pdbx_seq_one_letter_code
_entity_poly.pdbx_strand_id
1 'polypeptide(L)' 'MPPTLTVVAELDWMKDRAIAYSEELRKVNVDAPVLEYKDAVHEFATLDVLLKTPQAQACAEDIAIWIKKYISLRGHELSY' A
#
# COMPACT_ATOMS: atom_id res chain seq x y z
N MET A 1 10.25 7.49 11.97
CA MET A 1 9.55 7.33 10.68
C MET A 1 8.05 7.42 10.94
N PRO A 2 7.26 8.02 10.05
CA PRO A 2 5.81 7.97 10.14
C PRO A 2 5.29 6.54 9.86
N PRO A 3 4.02 6.24 10.24
CA PRO A 3 3.35 5.03 9.77
C PRO A 3 3.46 4.89 8.26
N THR A 4 3.80 3.69 7.77
CA THR A 4 4.21 3.46 6.38
C THR A 4 3.45 2.27 5.81
N LEU A 5 2.58 2.48 4.82
CA LEU A 5 1.96 1.38 4.08
C LEU A 5 2.90 0.96 2.94
N THR A 6 3.27 -0.31 2.90
CA THR A 6 4.03 -0.89 1.79
C THR A 6 3.09 -1.69 0.90
N VAL A 7 2.98 -1.34 -0.37
CA VAL A 7 2.22 -2.11 -1.37
C VAL A 7 3.20 -2.84 -2.28
N VAL A 8 2.99 -4.13 -2.50
CA VAL A 8 3.81 -4.96 -3.39
C VAL A 8 2.95 -5.76 -4.35
N ALA A 9 3.46 -5.97 -5.55
CA ALA A 9 2.89 -6.84 -6.55
C ALA A 9 3.56 -8.22 -6.50
N GLU A 10 2.80 -9.30 -6.63
CA GLU A 10 3.32 -10.67 -6.57
C GLU A 10 4.38 -10.94 -7.65
N LEU A 11 4.15 -10.42 -8.86
CA LEU A 11 4.99 -10.62 -10.05
C LEU A 11 5.95 -9.43 -10.27
N ASP A 12 6.48 -8.87 -9.19
CA ASP A 12 7.43 -7.76 -9.20
C ASP A 12 8.80 -8.22 -8.69
N TRP A 13 9.86 -7.93 -9.45
CA TRP A 13 11.24 -8.17 -9.03
C TRP A 13 11.56 -7.47 -7.70
N MET A 14 10.97 -6.30 -7.45
CA MET A 14 11.22 -5.50 -6.26
C MET A 14 10.50 -6.00 -5.00
N LYS A 15 9.62 -7.02 -5.12
CA LYS A 15 8.77 -7.50 -4.02
C LYS A 15 9.55 -7.81 -2.76
N ASP A 16 10.51 -8.72 -2.84
CA ASP A 16 11.23 -9.22 -1.66
C ASP A 16 12.00 -8.10 -0.95
N ARG A 17 12.54 -7.15 -1.72
CA ARG A 17 13.21 -5.96 -1.18
C ARG A 17 12.24 -5.05 -0.43
N ALA A 18 11.05 -4.81 -0.97
CA ALA A 18 10.03 -3.98 -0.33
C ALA A 18 9.52 -4.62 0.96
N ILE A 19 9.29 -5.94 0.96
CA ILE A 19 8.90 -6.70 2.16
C ILE A 19 9.99 -6.59 3.23
N ALA A 20 11.25 -6.83 2.88
CA ALA A 20 12.38 -6.73 3.81
C ALA A 20 12.51 -5.33 4.41
N TYR A 21 12.31 -4.27 3.63
CA TYR A 21 12.30 -2.90 4.15
C TYR A 21 11.20 -2.68 5.19
N SER A 22 9.98 -3.15 4.91
CA SER A 22 8.86 -3.06 5.84
C SER A 22 9.09 -3.88 7.12
N GLU A 23 9.80 -5.01 7.02
CA GLU A 23 10.26 -5.78 8.19
C GLU A 23 11.25 -4.99 9.05
N GLU A 24 12.25 -4.33 8.44
CA GLU A 24 13.18 -3.48 9.17
C GLU A 24 12.47 -2.32 9.87
N LEU A 25 11.47 -1.70 9.23
CA LEU A 25 10.64 -0.67 9.86
C LEU A 25 9.89 -1.21 11.09
N ARG A 26 9.31 -2.42 10.99
CA ARG A 26 8.61 -3.05 12.12
C ARG A 26 9.55 -3.38 13.27
N LYS A 27 10.81 -3.79 13.01
CA LYS A 27 11.83 -4.04 14.05
C LYS A 27 12.14 -2.81 14.90
N VAL A 28 11.98 -1.60 14.34
CA VAL A 28 12.15 -0.34 15.05
C VAL A 28 10.82 0.29 15.49
N ASN A 29 9.78 -0.53 15.69
CA ASN A 29 8.45 -0.15 16.19
C ASN A 29 7.68 0.87 15.30
N VAL A 30 7.93 0.88 14.00
CA VAL A 30 7.10 1.64 13.05
C VAL A 30 5.90 0.80 12.65
N ASP A 31 4.71 1.40 12.65
CA ASP A 31 3.49 0.79 12.09
C ASP A 31 3.63 0.71 10.57
N ALA A 32 4.09 -0.45 10.08
CA ALA A 32 4.48 -0.68 8.70
C ALA A 32 3.87 -1.96 8.10
N PRO A 33 2.55 -1.98 7.81
CA PRO A 33 1.90 -3.11 7.16
C PRO A 33 2.34 -3.25 5.69
N VAL A 34 2.26 -4.49 5.20
CA VAL A 34 2.51 -4.84 3.80
C VAL A 34 1.22 -5.38 3.18
N LEU A 35 0.84 -4.86 2.02
CA LEU A 35 -0.23 -5.39 1.17
C LEU A 35 0.39 -6.04 -0.06
N GLU A 36 0.19 -7.34 -0.22
CA GLU A 36 0.61 -8.09 -1.41
C GLU A 36 -0.59 -8.35 -2.32
N TYR A 37 -0.51 -7.87 -3.56
CA TYR A 37 -1.53 -8.08 -4.58
C TYR A 37 -1.14 -9.25 -5.48
N LYS A 38 -1.97 -10.30 -5.46
CA LYS A 38 -1.80 -11.49 -6.29
C LYS A 38 -2.03 -11.19 -7.77
N ASP A 39 -1.26 -11.86 -8.62
CA ASP A 39 -1.27 -11.71 -10.08
C ASP A 39 -1.01 -10.27 -10.56
N ALA A 40 -0.59 -9.37 -9.68
CA ALA A 40 -0.23 -8.00 -10.02
C ALA A 40 1.23 -7.92 -10.47
N VAL A 41 1.49 -6.97 -11.38
CA VAL A 41 2.84 -6.65 -11.88
C VAL A 41 3.32 -5.32 -11.32
N HIS A 42 4.60 -5.00 -11.53
CA HIS A 42 5.14 -3.68 -11.23
C HIS A 42 4.29 -2.56 -11.87
N GLU A 43 4.07 -1.46 -11.13
CA GLU A 43 3.23 -0.31 -11.54
C GLU A 43 1.73 -0.63 -11.79
N PHE A 44 1.18 -1.74 -11.28
CA PHE A 44 -0.25 -2.08 -11.51
C PHE A 44 -1.24 -1.02 -11.04
N ALA A 45 -0.89 -0.23 -10.01
CA ALA A 45 -1.76 0.78 -9.40
C ALA A 45 -1.62 2.18 -10.00
N THR A 46 -0.68 2.38 -10.94
CA THR A 46 -0.27 3.69 -11.46
C THR A 46 -0.26 3.73 -12.99
N LEU A 47 0.02 2.61 -13.65
CA LEU A 47 0.05 2.52 -15.11
C LEU A 47 -1.37 2.60 -15.68
N ASP A 48 -1.66 3.62 -16.50
CA ASP A 48 -3.00 3.93 -17.02
C ASP A 48 -3.75 2.72 -17.61
N VAL A 49 -3.05 1.85 -18.34
CA VAL A 49 -3.64 0.66 -18.98
C VAL A 49 -4.15 -0.39 -17.97
N LEU A 50 -3.64 -0.34 -16.73
CA LEU A 50 -3.95 -1.29 -15.66
C LEU A 50 -4.95 -0.74 -14.62
N LEU A 51 -5.25 0.57 -14.64
CA LEU A 51 -6.10 1.21 -13.63
C LEU A 51 -7.55 0.68 -13.56
N LYS A 52 -8.00 -0.03 -14.59
CA LYS A 52 -9.34 -0.67 -14.62
C LYS A 52 -9.31 -2.14 -14.20
N THR A 53 -8.15 -2.67 -13.83
CA THR A 53 -8.04 -4.03 -13.28
C THR A 53 -8.60 -4.08 -11.85
N PRO A 54 -9.16 -5.21 -11.42
CA PRO A 54 -9.64 -5.38 -10.05
C PRO A 54 -8.57 -5.09 -8.98
N GLN A 55 -7.32 -5.49 -9.24
CA GLN A 55 -6.19 -5.28 -8.34
C GLN A 55 -5.92 -3.79 -8.13
N ALA A 56 -5.87 -3.01 -9.22
CA ALA A 56 -5.60 -1.57 -9.14
C ALA A 56 -6.70 -0.83 -8.37
N GLN A 57 -7.97 -1.21 -8.60
CA GLN A 57 -9.11 -0.61 -7.92
C GLN A 57 -9.13 -0.96 -6.43
N ALA A 58 -8.94 -2.25 -6.08
CA ALA A 58 -8.84 -2.68 -4.68
C ALA A 58 -7.65 -1.99 -3.97
N CYS A 59 -6.51 -1.87 -4.65
CA CYS A 59 -5.36 -1.15 -4.12
C CYS A 59 -5.65 0.33 -3.81
N ALA A 60 -6.37 1.02 -4.70
CA ALA A 60 -6.80 2.38 -4.45
C ALA A 60 -7.73 2.48 -3.22
N GLU A 61 -8.67 1.55 -3.06
CA GLU A 61 -9.57 1.49 -1.90
C GLU A 61 -8.82 1.22 -0.59
N ASP A 62 -7.91 0.23 -0.59
CA ASP A 62 -7.11 -0.13 0.58
C ASP A 62 -6.19 1.03 1.02
N ILE A 63 -5.56 1.72 0.06
CA ILE A 63 -4.76 2.93 0.32
C ILE A 63 -5.66 4.02 0.91
N ALA A 64 -6.86 4.24 0.37
CA ALA A 64 -7.78 5.25 0.88
C ALA A 64 -8.22 4.95 2.32
N ILE A 65 -8.54 3.68 2.63
CA ILE A 65 -8.87 3.23 3.98
C ILE A 65 -7.70 3.47 4.93
N TRP A 66 -6.48 3.12 4.51
CA TRP A 66 -5.28 3.34 5.31
C TRP A 66 -5.03 4.82 5.57
N ILE A 67 -5.08 5.66 4.54
CA ILE A 67 -4.90 7.10 4.68
C ILE A 67 -5.97 7.66 5.63
N LYS A 68 -7.24 7.27 5.46
CA LYS A 68 -8.37 7.69 6.30
C LYS A 68 -8.08 7.44 7.78
N LYS A 69 -7.57 6.26 8.14
CA LYS A 69 -7.16 5.93 9.52
C LYS A 69 -6.27 7.03 10.12
N TYR A 70 -5.27 7.55 9.40
CA TYR A 70 -4.32 8.53 9.95
C TYR A 70 -4.74 9.99 9.80
N ILE A 71 -5.54 10.33 8.79
CA ILE A 71 -6.04 11.70 8.62
C ILE A 71 -7.24 11.98 9.54
N SER A 72 -8.13 11.00 9.74
CA SER A 72 -9.31 11.15 10.60
C SER A 72 -8.92 11.24 12.08
N LEU A 73 -7.88 10.51 12.50
CA LEU A 73 -7.30 10.65 13.85
C LEU A 73 -6.74 12.06 14.14
N ARG A 74 -6.54 12.90 13.12
CA ARG A 74 -6.06 14.28 13.26
C ARG A 74 -7.16 15.34 13.16
N GLY A 75 -8.44 14.95 13.18
CA GLY A 75 -9.57 15.88 13.10
C GLY A 75 -9.89 16.40 11.70
N HIS A 76 -9.28 15.81 10.66
CA HIS A 76 -9.64 16.06 9.26
C HIS A 76 -10.53 14.92 8.78
N GLU A 77 -11.83 15.00 9.05
CA GLU A 77 -12.78 14.05 8.47
C GLU A 77 -12.93 14.31 6.97
N LEU A 78 -12.51 13.34 6.15
CA LEU A 78 -12.92 13.27 4.75
C LEU A 78 -14.21 12.42 4.70
N SER A 79 -15.34 13.08 4.50
CA SER A 79 -16.60 12.45 4.08
C SER A 79 -16.48 12.04 2.62
N TYR A 80 -16.72 10.76 2.32
CA TYR A 80 -16.88 10.24 0.96
C TYR A 80 -18.37 10.00 0.70
#